data_AF-A0A1I1L291-F1
#
_entry.id   AF-A0A1I1L291-F1
#
_cell.length_a   1.000
_cell.length_b   1.000
_cell.length_c   1.000
_cell.angle_alpha   90.00
_cell.angle_beta   90.00
_cell.angle_gamma   90.00
#
_symmetry.space_group_name_H-M   'P 1'
#
loop_
_entity.id
_entity.type
_entity.pdbx_description
1 polymer ?
#
loop_
_entity_poly.entity_id
_entity_poly.type
_entity_poly.pdbx_seq_one_letter_code
_entity_poly.pdbx_strand_id
1 'polypeptide(L)'
;MSNITEWYTRHAKRVDKKYYAKGESIYVLHRRTLQTAKSIIDLINDIPADDLFLELYMLVKDKEFGNFVGRYQYVLEMAKEKPDTFAEQLYEFYVKMAANIKKNNYYQGFFEFMSYFQNEDMRVMDVKQQLVYRAYVNLLMNQTEFLRKNKFDLNKMVAGVTTKGELIEVDDICPSLDFCVHEIEHIALMTPDKLNPDTMVKVYAKRGYKINSWEDTEVLRVMQQLHTNVVAYLTPYINEFTIDIIPHASFNPALGAYLKAVPILLKDSDALKDTLCHRRKTLSANGLKIHFENSTFTKDVLLKEIYHNGAIVCLYRLETAQGETAGFYNTQTKQFVSMFTHTEEQTTLLGNYVENTILWCYAAFVGSDTSILPTAESYNEYLSDPTAEITFTSIGGKLRVPTGTKHIRTIAGDNRYETEVKHISGYIRKLPEGQKASERAVTLAQSLGYDLADNETYVQPFERSSWIINKNR
;
A
#
# COMPACT_ATOMS: atom_id res chain seq x y z
N MET A 1 35.31 -6.88 -2.89
CA MET A 1 33.90 -7.13 -2.51
C MET A 1 33.66 -6.35 -1.22
N SER A 2 32.52 -5.68 -1.06
CA SER A 2 32.27 -4.87 0.15
C SER A 2 32.25 -5.77 1.40
N ASN A 3 32.62 -5.20 2.55
CA ASN A 3 32.58 -5.88 3.86
C ASN A 3 31.19 -6.51 4.12
N ILE A 4 30.11 -5.87 3.63
CA ILE A 4 28.74 -6.34 3.84
C ILE A 4 28.38 -7.55 2.96
N THR A 5 28.94 -7.67 1.74
CA THR A 5 28.72 -8.86 0.91
C THR A 5 29.34 -10.11 1.54
N GLU A 6 30.54 -9.98 2.11
CA GLU A 6 31.19 -11.07 2.84
C GLU A 6 30.43 -11.42 4.13
N TRP A 7 29.97 -10.40 4.86
CA TRP A 7 29.09 -10.54 6.02
C TRP A 7 27.83 -11.33 5.69
N TYR A 8 27.11 -10.95 4.62
CA TYR A 8 25.89 -11.64 4.20
C TYR A 8 26.17 -13.09 3.80
N THR A 9 27.22 -13.32 3.00
CA THR A 9 27.63 -14.66 2.56
C THR A 9 27.86 -15.60 3.75
N ARG A 10 28.52 -15.11 4.80
CA ARG A 10 28.76 -15.85 6.04
C ARG A 10 27.47 -16.24 6.74
N HIS A 11 26.54 -15.31 6.89
CA HIS A 11 25.24 -15.54 7.56
C HIS A 11 24.30 -16.41 6.72
N ALA A 12 24.27 -16.20 5.41
CA ALA A 12 23.54 -17.00 4.44
C ALA A 12 23.93 -18.48 4.57
N LYS A 13 25.23 -18.79 4.57
CA LYS A 13 25.73 -20.17 4.79
C LYS A 13 25.27 -20.78 6.12
N ARG A 14 25.16 -19.99 7.20
CA ARG A 14 24.66 -20.47 8.50
C ARG A 14 23.17 -20.78 8.44
N VAL A 15 22.38 -19.90 7.82
CA VAL A 15 20.94 -20.07 7.61
C VAL A 15 20.67 -21.32 6.79
N ASP A 16 21.36 -21.49 5.66
CA ASP A 16 21.18 -22.63 4.76
C ASP A 16 21.48 -23.95 5.46
N LYS A 17 22.62 -24.05 6.15
CA LYS A 17 22.98 -25.24 6.93
C LYS A 17 21.92 -25.61 7.97
N LYS A 18 21.24 -24.62 8.56
CA LYS A 18 20.30 -24.83 9.67
C LYS A 18 18.87 -25.11 9.20
N TYR A 19 18.44 -24.50 8.09
CA TYR A 19 17.02 -24.42 7.74
C TYR A 19 16.66 -24.98 6.35
N TYR A 20 17.62 -25.14 5.43
CA TYR A 20 17.33 -25.62 4.08
C TYR A 20 16.57 -26.95 4.07
N ALA A 21 16.97 -27.90 4.91
CA ALA A 21 16.34 -29.21 5.04
C ALA A 21 15.07 -29.24 5.93
N LYS A 22 14.68 -28.11 6.55
CA LYS A 22 13.56 -28.06 7.52
C LYS A 22 12.21 -27.75 6.89
N GLY A 23 12.16 -27.61 5.57
CA GLY A 23 10.96 -27.25 4.83
C GLY A 23 11.09 -25.88 4.20
N GLU A 24 10.55 -25.77 3.00
CA GLU A 24 10.73 -24.61 2.12
C GLU A 24 10.26 -23.30 2.76
N SER A 25 9.02 -23.26 3.25
CA SER A 25 8.47 -22.02 3.82
C SER A 25 9.25 -21.52 5.02
N ILE A 26 9.82 -22.43 5.82
CA ILE A 26 10.68 -22.09 6.95
C ILE A 26 11.99 -21.50 6.45
N TYR A 27 12.62 -22.15 5.47
CA TYR A 27 13.86 -21.69 4.86
C TYR A 27 13.71 -20.29 4.24
N VAL A 28 12.70 -20.10 3.39
CA VAL A 28 12.45 -18.81 2.72
C VAL A 28 12.18 -17.70 3.72
N LEU A 29 11.37 -17.93 4.76
CA LEU A 29 11.09 -16.89 5.76
C LEU A 29 12.36 -16.46 6.53
N HIS A 30 13.28 -17.39 6.82
CA HIS A 30 14.58 -17.06 7.41
C HIS A 30 15.48 -16.31 6.42
N ARG A 31 15.50 -16.67 5.13
CA ARG A 31 16.27 -15.97 4.10
C ARG A 31 15.75 -14.56 3.85
N ARG A 32 14.42 -14.36 3.73
CA ARG A 32 13.77 -13.04 3.66
C ARG A 32 14.19 -12.16 4.86
N THR A 33 14.11 -12.72 6.07
CA THR A 33 14.53 -12.01 7.29
C THR A 33 16.01 -11.61 7.25
N LEU A 34 16.90 -12.48 6.79
CA LEU A 34 18.32 -12.17 6.65
C LEU A 34 18.56 -11.10 5.58
N GLN A 35 17.83 -11.13 4.47
CA GLN A 35 17.90 -10.09 3.44
C GLN A 35 17.43 -8.74 3.97
N THR A 36 16.33 -8.69 4.74
CA THR A 36 15.91 -7.47 5.43
C THR A 36 17.00 -6.97 6.38
N ALA A 37 17.66 -7.86 7.14
CA ALA A 37 18.76 -7.48 8.02
C ALA A 37 19.92 -6.86 7.23
N LYS A 38 20.33 -7.49 6.12
CA LYS A 38 21.36 -6.97 5.22
C LYS A 38 20.98 -5.58 4.70
N SER A 39 19.76 -5.41 4.18
CA SER A 39 19.30 -4.12 3.64
C SER A 39 19.27 -3.03 4.69
N ILE A 40 18.84 -3.32 5.92
CA ILE A 40 18.86 -2.35 7.01
C ILE A 40 20.29 -1.94 7.36
N ILE A 41 21.20 -2.92 7.51
CA ILE A 41 22.61 -2.64 7.80
C ILE A 41 23.23 -1.80 6.68
N ASP A 42 23.03 -2.18 5.42
CA ASP A 42 23.53 -1.43 4.26
C ASP A 42 23.08 0.05 4.28
N LEU A 43 21.83 0.32 4.67
CA LEU A 43 21.28 1.68 4.70
C LEU A 43 21.89 2.55 5.81
N ILE A 44 22.21 1.97 6.98
CA ILE A 44 22.59 2.74 8.18
C ILE A 44 24.08 2.63 8.54
N ASN A 45 24.84 1.74 7.88
CA ASN A 45 26.22 1.45 8.26
C ASN A 45 27.11 2.69 8.25
N ASP A 46 26.89 3.59 7.29
CA ASP A 46 27.73 4.78 7.08
C ASP A 46 27.25 6.02 7.87
N ILE A 47 26.14 5.90 8.61
CA ILE A 47 25.61 6.97 9.47
C ILE A 47 26.24 6.85 10.88
N PRO A 48 26.85 7.89 11.47
CA PRO A 48 27.32 7.86 12.85
C PRO A 48 26.21 7.45 13.84
N ALA A 49 26.57 6.74 14.93
CA ALA A 49 25.57 6.20 15.86
C ALA A 49 24.70 7.29 16.50
N ASP A 50 25.32 8.37 16.99
CA ASP A 50 24.60 9.49 17.62
C ASP A 50 23.62 10.16 16.64
N ASP A 51 24.04 10.31 15.38
CA ASP A 51 23.18 10.86 14.32
C ASP A 51 22.01 9.92 14.03
N LEU A 52 22.26 8.62 13.90
CA LEU A 52 21.21 7.62 13.67
C LEU A 52 20.17 7.66 14.80
N PHE A 53 20.61 7.69 16.06
CA PHE A 53 19.72 7.65 17.22
C PHE A 53 18.88 8.93 17.30
N LEU A 54 19.48 10.08 16.99
CA LEU A 54 18.76 11.34 16.89
C LEU A 54 17.71 11.30 15.77
N GLU A 55 18.06 10.84 14.56
CA GLU A 55 17.09 10.76 13.46
C GLU A 55 15.96 9.77 13.76
N LEU A 56 16.27 8.61 14.34
CA LEU A 56 15.27 7.63 14.77
C LEU A 56 14.30 8.23 15.78
N TYR A 57 14.82 8.97 16.78
CA TYR A 57 13.99 9.67 17.75
C TYR A 57 13.13 10.75 17.07
N MET A 58 13.73 11.57 16.21
CA MET A 58 13.03 12.66 15.52
C MET A 58 11.89 12.18 14.63
N LEU A 59 12.06 11.02 13.99
CA LEU A 59 11.01 10.38 13.17
C LEU A 59 9.75 10.04 13.98
N VAL A 60 9.86 9.79 15.29
CA VAL A 60 8.76 9.22 16.11
C VAL A 60 8.41 10.04 17.36
N LYS A 61 9.12 11.14 17.65
CA LYS A 61 9.04 11.88 18.92
C LYS A 61 7.64 12.36 19.31
N ASP A 62 6.81 12.73 18.33
CA ASP A 62 5.47 13.29 18.55
C ASP A 62 4.35 12.26 18.33
N LYS A 63 4.67 10.96 18.39
CA LYS A 63 3.77 9.89 17.96
C LYS A 63 3.35 8.99 19.11
N GLU A 64 2.04 8.93 19.35
CA GLU A 64 1.44 8.14 20.41
C GLU A 64 1.10 6.70 19.96
N PHE A 65 2.07 5.97 19.39
CA PHE A 65 1.91 4.54 19.04
C PHE A 65 2.44 3.59 20.14
N GLY A 66 2.61 4.12 21.35
CA GLY A 66 2.98 3.37 22.55
C GLY A 66 4.20 2.47 22.36
N ASN A 67 4.04 1.18 22.67
CA ASN A 67 5.14 0.20 22.68
C ASN A 67 5.72 -0.10 21.29
N PHE A 68 5.06 0.25 20.18
CA PHE A 68 5.62 -0.03 18.86
C PHE A 68 6.87 0.81 18.61
N VAL A 69 6.79 2.12 18.85
CA VAL A 69 7.89 3.07 18.65
C VAL A 69 9.18 2.59 19.31
N GLY A 70 9.15 2.38 20.62
CA GLY A 70 10.34 1.98 21.38
C GLY A 70 10.91 0.62 20.96
N ARG A 71 10.05 -0.33 20.58
CA ARG A 71 10.50 -1.67 20.16
C ARG A 71 11.18 -1.68 18.79
N TYR A 72 10.61 -0.99 17.81
CA TYR A 72 11.18 -0.93 16.47
C TYR A 72 12.42 -0.04 16.42
N GLN A 73 12.42 1.07 17.16
CA GLN A 73 13.60 1.92 17.33
C GLN A 73 14.78 1.14 17.91
N TYR A 74 14.57 0.43 19.03
CA TYR A 74 15.62 -0.37 19.68
C TYR A 74 16.25 -1.42 18.74
N VAL A 75 15.44 -2.02 17.86
CA VAL A 75 15.92 -3.01 16.89
C VAL A 75 16.83 -2.37 15.83
N LEU A 76 16.55 -1.13 15.39
CA LEU A 76 17.40 -0.39 14.46
C LEU A 76 18.68 0.11 15.14
N GLU A 77 18.61 0.54 16.39
CA GLU A 77 19.79 0.89 17.20
C GLU A 77 20.71 -0.33 17.33
N MET A 78 20.15 -1.52 17.62
CA MET A 78 20.89 -2.78 17.66
C MET A 78 21.55 -3.13 16.33
N ALA A 79 20.89 -2.84 15.20
CA ALA A 79 21.46 -3.08 13.88
C ALA A 79 22.75 -2.26 13.65
N LYS A 80 22.83 -1.05 14.22
CA LYS A 80 24.03 -0.21 14.17
C LYS A 80 25.12 -0.65 15.14
N GLU A 81 24.75 -0.95 16.38
CA GLU A 81 25.74 -1.27 17.42
C GLU A 81 26.29 -2.70 17.30
N LYS A 82 25.43 -3.66 16.95
CA LYS A 82 25.72 -5.10 16.99
C LYS A 82 25.08 -5.81 15.79
N PRO A 83 25.54 -5.54 14.55
CA PRO A 83 24.91 -6.04 13.32
C PRO A 83 24.80 -7.58 13.26
N ASP A 84 25.80 -8.31 13.76
CA ASP A 84 25.75 -9.79 13.85
C ASP A 84 24.65 -10.27 14.80
N THR A 85 24.52 -9.65 15.99
CA THR A 85 23.49 -10.00 16.98
C THR A 85 22.10 -9.66 16.45
N PHE A 86 21.95 -8.48 15.83
CA PHE A 86 20.72 -8.05 15.19
C PHE A 86 20.24 -9.08 14.15
N ALA A 87 21.10 -9.47 13.21
CA ALA A 87 20.72 -10.43 12.17
C ALA A 87 20.32 -11.81 12.73
N GLU A 88 20.99 -12.27 13.79
CA GLU A 88 20.68 -13.54 14.44
C GLU A 88 19.37 -13.50 15.25
N GLN A 89 18.99 -12.34 15.79
CA GLN A 89 17.81 -12.17 16.63
C GLN A 89 16.56 -11.66 15.89
N LEU A 90 16.72 -11.08 14.69
CA LEU A 90 15.64 -10.40 13.97
C LEU A 90 14.43 -11.32 13.70
N TYR A 91 14.65 -12.59 13.37
CA TYR A 91 13.55 -13.55 13.17
C TYR A 91 12.72 -13.74 14.44
N GLU A 92 13.39 -13.91 15.59
CA GLU A 92 12.73 -14.11 16.88
C GLU A 92 11.99 -12.85 17.32
N PHE A 93 12.55 -11.67 17.02
CA PHE A 93 11.84 -10.40 17.21
C PHE A 93 10.51 -10.39 16.45
N TYR A 94 10.51 -10.71 15.15
CA TYR A 94 9.28 -10.72 14.35
C TYR A 94 8.26 -11.73 14.86
N VAL A 95 8.70 -12.93 15.27
CA VAL A 95 7.82 -13.96 15.85
C VAL A 95 7.17 -13.47 17.14
N LYS A 96 7.95 -12.93 18.07
CA LYS A 96 7.45 -12.41 19.36
C LYS A 96 6.52 -11.23 19.17
N MET A 97 6.87 -10.31 18.27
CA MET A 97 6.05 -9.14 17.96
C MET A 97 4.73 -9.56 17.31
N ALA A 98 4.77 -10.45 16.31
CA ALA A 98 3.56 -10.99 15.70
C ALA A 98 2.68 -11.72 16.71
N ALA A 99 3.25 -12.53 17.60
CA ALA A 99 2.50 -13.19 18.66
C ALA A 99 1.81 -12.18 19.59
N ASN A 100 2.47 -11.08 19.94
CA ASN A 100 1.88 -10.00 20.74
C ASN A 100 0.73 -9.29 20.00
N ILE A 101 0.93 -8.94 18.73
CA ILE A 101 -0.10 -8.29 17.91
C ILE A 101 -1.32 -9.20 17.78
N LYS A 102 -1.11 -10.47 17.43
CA LYS A 102 -2.17 -11.48 17.27
C LYS A 102 -2.95 -11.72 18.56
N LYS A 103 -2.24 -11.90 19.69
CA LYS A 103 -2.86 -12.20 20.99
C LYS A 103 -3.76 -11.07 21.49
N ASN A 104 -3.38 -9.82 21.23
CA ASN A 104 -4.11 -8.64 21.72
C ASN A 104 -4.97 -7.96 20.65
N ASN A 105 -5.05 -8.54 19.45
CA ASN A 105 -5.78 -7.97 18.31
C ASN A 105 -5.32 -6.55 17.91
N TYR A 106 -4.01 -6.27 17.98
CA TYR A 106 -3.45 -4.93 17.69
C TYR A 106 -3.19 -4.68 16.19
N TYR A 107 -3.85 -5.39 15.28
CA TYR A 107 -3.58 -5.24 13.84
C TYR A 107 -3.86 -3.82 13.36
N GLN A 108 -5.01 -3.24 13.75
CA GLN A 108 -5.38 -1.89 13.35
C GLN A 108 -4.34 -0.87 13.86
N GLY A 109 -4.00 -0.90 15.15
CA GLY A 109 -2.99 0.00 15.71
C GLY A 109 -1.60 -0.18 15.08
N PHE A 110 -1.23 -1.40 14.69
CA PHE A 110 0.02 -1.65 13.97
C PHE A 110 0.00 -1.06 12.56
N PHE A 111 -1.10 -1.20 11.81
CA PHE A 111 -1.19 -0.62 10.47
C PHE A 111 -1.40 0.90 10.49
N GLU A 112 -2.07 1.45 11.51
CA GLU A 112 -2.08 2.89 11.78
C GLU A 112 -0.66 3.41 12.02
N PHE A 113 0.16 2.67 12.78
CA PHE A 113 1.57 2.99 12.95
C PHE A 113 2.36 2.94 11.63
N MET A 114 2.09 1.94 10.78
CA MET A 114 2.69 1.90 9.44
C MET A 114 2.27 3.09 8.57
N SER A 115 0.98 3.48 8.61
CA SER A 115 0.44 4.58 7.80
C SER A 115 1.16 5.89 8.03
N TYR A 116 1.67 6.12 9.24
CA TYR A 116 2.43 7.32 9.58
C TYR A 116 3.60 7.51 8.62
N PHE A 117 4.43 6.47 8.46
CA PHE A 117 5.57 6.51 7.55
C PHE A 117 5.10 6.69 6.11
N GLN A 118 4.07 5.96 5.70
CA GLN A 118 3.57 5.98 4.31
C GLN A 118 3.01 7.34 3.87
N ASN A 119 2.62 8.20 4.83
CA ASN A 119 2.15 9.57 4.55
C ASN A 119 3.27 10.61 4.53
N GLU A 120 4.50 10.26 4.90
CA GLU A 120 5.64 11.17 4.86
C GLU A 120 6.16 11.37 3.43
N ASP A 121 6.46 12.62 3.07
CA ASP A 121 7.09 12.92 1.78
C ASP A 121 8.62 12.82 1.89
N MET A 122 9.18 11.69 1.46
CA MET A 122 10.64 11.53 1.44
C MET A 122 11.38 12.61 0.61
N ARG A 123 10.72 13.31 -0.32
CA ARG A 123 11.36 14.35 -1.14
C ARG A 123 11.76 15.57 -0.32
N VAL A 124 11.13 15.80 0.83
CA VAL A 124 11.50 16.90 1.74
C VAL A 124 12.56 16.51 2.77
N MET A 125 12.88 15.22 2.85
CA MET A 125 13.90 14.69 3.75
C MET A 125 15.29 14.81 3.13
N ASP A 126 16.30 15.08 3.95
CA ASP A 126 17.69 14.97 3.51
C ASP A 126 18.08 13.50 3.27
N VAL A 127 19.22 13.28 2.60
CA VAL A 127 19.69 11.94 2.23
C VAL A 127 19.82 11.02 3.46
N LYS A 128 20.32 11.55 4.58
CA LYS A 128 20.53 10.78 5.80
C LYS A 128 19.19 10.34 6.39
N GLN A 129 18.24 11.26 6.48
CA GLN A 129 16.86 11.00 6.91
C GLN A 129 16.16 9.97 6.04
N GLN A 130 16.32 10.06 4.71
CA GLN A 130 15.76 9.09 3.78
C GLN A 130 16.30 7.66 4.02
N LEU A 131 17.59 7.52 4.33
CA LEU A 131 18.19 6.21 4.64
C LEU A 131 17.63 5.62 5.93
N VAL A 132 17.51 6.43 6.99
CA VAL A 132 16.93 6.00 8.28
C VAL A 132 15.46 5.63 8.12
N TYR A 133 14.70 6.46 7.40
CA TYR A 133 13.30 6.21 7.07
C TYR A 133 13.14 4.87 6.31
N ARG A 134 13.94 4.62 5.27
CA ARG A 134 13.92 3.35 4.51
C ARG A 134 14.25 2.14 5.38
N ALA A 135 15.22 2.27 6.30
CA ALA A 135 15.56 1.20 7.23
C ALA A 135 14.37 0.86 8.14
N TYR A 136 13.65 1.87 8.62
CA TYR A 136 12.44 1.72 9.43
C TYR A 136 11.30 1.05 8.64
N VAL A 137 11.01 1.54 7.43
CA VAL A 137 9.96 0.98 6.58
C VAL A 137 10.26 -0.48 6.22
N ASN A 138 11.51 -0.81 5.88
CA ASN A 138 11.91 -2.20 5.61
C ASN A 138 11.64 -3.14 6.81
N LEU A 139 11.91 -2.66 8.03
CA LEU A 139 11.65 -3.41 9.26
C LEU A 139 10.14 -3.62 9.48
N LEU A 140 9.32 -2.60 9.23
CA LEU A 140 7.87 -2.68 9.37
C LEU A 140 7.23 -3.56 8.29
N MET A 141 7.64 -3.41 7.03
CA MET A 141 7.11 -4.21 5.92
C MET A 141 7.36 -5.70 6.14
N ASN A 142 8.56 -6.10 6.54
CA ASN A 142 8.83 -7.52 6.79
C ASN A 142 8.12 -8.07 8.05
N GLN A 143 7.67 -7.23 8.98
CA GLN A 143 6.80 -7.69 10.07
C GLN A 143 5.47 -8.29 9.55
N THR A 144 4.93 -7.75 8.45
CA THR A 144 3.65 -8.18 7.88
C THR A 144 3.65 -9.65 7.45
N GLU A 145 4.80 -10.16 7.00
CA GLU A 145 5.02 -11.57 6.64
C GLU A 145 4.74 -12.54 7.80
N PHE A 146 4.92 -12.08 9.04
CA PHE A 146 4.69 -12.85 10.26
C PHE A 146 3.26 -12.68 10.80
N LEU A 147 2.51 -11.70 10.30
CA LEU A 147 1.13 -11.43 10.70
C LEU A 147 0.12 -12.35 10.01
N ARG A 148 0.43 -12.92 8.85
CA ARG A 148 -0.40 -13.94 8.17
C ARG A 148 -0.98 -14.98 9.13
N LYS A 149 -2.23 -15.37 8.92
CA LYS A 149 -2.95 -16.40 9.70
C LYS A 149 -2.09 -17.65 9.80
N ASN A 150 -1.57 -18.10 8.66
CA ASN A 150 -0.46 -19.06 8.60
C ASN A 150 0.79 -18.37 8.03
N LYS A 151 1.78 -18.06 8.88
CA LYS A 151 3.04 -17.43 8.44
C LYS A 151 3.88 -18.26 7.46
N PHE A 152 3.56 -19.54 7.28
CA PHE A 152 4.24 -20.43 6.35
C PHE A 152 3.49 -20.60 5.02
N ASP A 153 2.29 -20.01 4.87
CA ASP A 153 1.61 -19.93 3.59
C ASP A 153 2.14 -18.73 2.80
N LEU A 154 3.17 -18.99 1.99
CA LEU A 154 3.85 -17.97 1.21
C LEU A 154 3.07 -17.53 -0.03
N ASN A 155 1.93 -18.16 -0.32
CA ASN A 155 1.05 -17.75 -1.42
C ASN A 155 0.11 -16.62 -1.03
N LYS A 156 0.15 -16.19 0.24
CA LYS A 156 -0.72 -15.16 0.78
C LYS A 156 0.10 -13.95 1.22
N MET A 157 -0.53 -12.79 1.10
CA MET A 157 -0.05 -11.52 1.61
C MET A 157 -1.11 -10.90 2.51
N VAL A 158 -0.68 -10.19 3.55
CA VAL A 158 -1.61 -9.39 4.37
C VAL A 158 -1.92 -8.11 3.61
N ALA A 159 -3.21 -7.85 3.36
CA ALA A 159 -3.65 -6.71 2.58
C ALA A 159 -4.39 -5.66 3.40
N GLY A 160 -4.88 -5.98 4.60
CA GLY A 160 -5.63 -5.03 5.42
C GLY A 160 -6.31 -5.66 6.62
N VAL A 161 -7.25 -4.91 7.22
CA VAL A 161 -8.01 -5.32 8.41
C VAL A 161 -9.48 -4.96 8.20
N THR A 162 -10.36 -5.91 8.48
CA THR A 162 -11.80 -5.66 8.43
C THR A 162 -12.24 -4.68 9.52
N THR A 163 -13.43 -4.09 9.39
CA THR A 163 -14.01 -3.26 10.45
C THR A 163 -14.20 -4.00 11.79
N LYS A 164 -14.15 -5.34 11.78
CA LYS A 164 -14.22 -6.19 12.98
C LYS A 164 -12.85 -6.54 13.57
N GLY A 165 -11.76 -6.03 13.01
CA GLY A 165 -10.40 -6.29 13.47
C GLY A 165 -9.79 -7.59 12.96
N GLU A 166 -10.40 -8.27 11.98
CA GLU A 166 -9.85 -9.49 11.39
C GLU A 166 -8.92 -9.19 10.22
N LEU A 167 -7.80 -9.91 10.10
CA LEU A 167 -6.87 -9.77 8.97
C LEU A 167 -7.50 -10.20 7.64
N ILE A 168 -7.26 -9.37 6.63
CA ILE A 168 -7.54 -9.63 5.22
C ILE A 168 -6.27 -10.13 4.56
N GLU A 169 -6.37 -11.26 3.88
CA GLU A 169 -5.28 -11.86 3.10
C GLU A 169 -5.69 -11.95 1.63
N VAL A 170 -4.76 -11.64 0.73
CA VAL A 170 -4.91 -11.77 -0.72
C VAL A 170 -3.86 -12.75 -1.25
N ASP A 171 -4.05 -13.21 -2.48
CA ASP A 171 -3.05 -14.03 -3.17
C ASP A 171 -1.83 -13.19 -3.54
N ASP A 172 -0.63 -13.74 -3.31
CA ASP A 172 0.61 -13.23 -3.88
C ASP A 172 0.61 -13.51 -5.39
N ILE A 173 0.87 -12.49 -6.20
CA ILE A 173 0.94 -12.60 -7.67
C ILE A 173 2.17 -13.36 -8.17
N CYS A 174 3.21 -13.48 -7.34
CA CYS A 174 4.49 -14.12 -7.65
C CYS A 174 4.92 -15.04 -6.50
N PRO A 175 4.08 -16.04 -6.16
CA PRO A 175 4.35 -16.88 -5.01
C PRO A 175 5.60 -17.72 -5.24
N SER A 176 6.52 -17.73 -4.28
CA SER A 176 7.78 -18.51 -4.36
C SER A 176 8.83 -17.98 -5.35
N LEU A 177 8.72 -16.76 -5.87
CA LEU A 177 9.80 -16.17 -6.67
C LEU A 177 11.10 -16.07 -5.87
N ASP A 178 11.03 -15.64 -4.61
CA ASP A 178 12.18 -15.58 -3.69
C ASP A 178 12.83 -16.93 -3.44
N PHE A 179 12.06 -18.03 -3.49
CA PHE A 179 12.62 -19.38 -3.41
C PHE A 179 13.61 -19.61 -4.55
N CYS A 180 13.28 -19.18 -5.77
CA CYS A 180 14.15 -19.37 -6.93
C CYS A 180 15.49 -18.67 -6.72
N VAL A 181 15.45 -17.43 -6.23
CA VAL A 181 16.65 -16.65 -5.90
C VAL A 181 17.47 -17.35 -4.82
N HIS A 182 16.85 -17.72 -3.70
CA HIS A 182 17.55 -18.36 -2.58
C HIS A 182 18.09 -19.75 -2.91
N GLU A 183 17.44 -20.49 -3.81
CA GLU A 183 17.91 -21.79 -4.28
C GLU A 183 19.16 -21.63 -5.14
N ILE A 184 19.19 -20.64 -6.04
CA ILE A 184 20.39 -20.34 -6.83
C ILE A 184 21.53 -19.87 -5.93
N GLU A 185 21.25 -18.99 -4.97
CA GLU A 185 22.22 -18.55 -3.96
C GLU A 185 22.73 -19.75 -3.13
N HIS A 186 21.85 -20.65 -2.72
CA HIS A 186 22.22 -21.86 -1.98
C HIS A 186 23.18 -22.75 -2.79
N ILE A 187 22.85 -23.04 -4.04
CA ILE A 187 23.70 -23.83 -4.94
C ILE A 187 25.05 -23.16 -5.08
N ALA A 188 25.11 -21.86 -5.33
CA ALA A 188 26.36 -21.11 -5.46
C ALA A 188 27.21 -21.15 -4.17
N LEU A 189 26.58 -21.14 -2.99
CA LEU A 189 27.27 -21.10 -1.70
C LEU A 189 27.72 -22.47 -1.18
N MET A 190 26.95 -23.51 -1.48
CA MET A 190 27.05 -24.82 -0.83
C MET A 190 27.50 -25.93 -1.78
N THR A 191 27.15 -25.83 -3.06
CA THR A 191 27.50 -26.80 -4.11
C THR A 191 27.82 -26.06 -5.43
N PRO A 192 28.85 -25.21 -5.46
CA PRO A 192 29.14 -24.36 -6.62
C PRO A 192 29.43 -25.14 -7.89
N ASP A 193 29.89 -26.39 -7.76
CA ASP A 193 30.08 -27.37 -8.83
C ASP A 193 28.79 -27.73 -9.57
N LYS A 194 27.62 -27.55 -8.94
CA LYS A 194 26.30 -27.79 -9.54
C LYS A 194 25.72 -26.57 -10.25
N LEU A 195 26.37 -25.41 -10.15
CA LEU A 195 25.95 -24.20 -10.85
C LEU A 195 26.42 -24.28 -12.31
N ASN A 196 25.47 -24.48 -13.23
CA ASN A 196 25.71 -24.49 -14.67
C ASN A 196 24.82 -23.44 -15.36
N PRO A 197 25.08 -23.11 -16.64
CA PRO A 197 24.31 -22.08 -17.36
C PRO A 197 22.80 -22.29 -17.36
N ASP A 198 22.32 -23.54 -17.31
CA ASP A 198 20.88 -23.84 -17.31
C ASP A 198 20.25 -23.87 -15.91
N THR A 199 21.05 -23.83 -14.83
CA THR A 199 20.55 -24.01 -13.46
C THR A 199 19.44 -23.03 -13.15
N MET A 200 19.61 -21.76 -13.53
CA MET A 200 18.62 -20.70 -13.35
C MET A 200 17.28 -21.04 -14.02
N VAL A 201 17.32 -21.35 -15.33
CA VAL A 201 16.13 -21.71 -16.12
C VAL A 201 15.42 -22.91 -15.51
N LYS A 202 16.18 -23.93 -15.08
CA LYS A 202 15.61 -25.14 -14.44
C LYS A 202 14.96 -24.83 -13.09
N VAL A 203 15.55 -23.97 -12.26
CA VAL A 203 15.00 -23.59 -10.95
C VAL A 203 13.68 -22.83 -11.12
N TYR A 204 13.65 -21.84 -12.02
CA TYR A 204 12.45 -21.04 -12.29
C TYR A 204 11.34 -21.87 -12.97
N ALA A 205 11.68 -22.71 -13.95
CA ALA A 205 10.72 -23.56 -14.65
C ALA A 205 10.01 -24.56 -13.73
N LYS A 206 10.71 -25.10 -12.72
CA LYS A 206 10.10 -25.96 -11.68
C LYS A 206 8.99 -25.27 -10.89
N ARG A 207 8.98 -23.93 -10.88
CA ARG A 207 8.00 -23.10 -10.17
C ARG A 207 6.97 -22.45 -11.10
N GLY A 208 6.97 -22.83 -12.38
CA GLY A 208 6.05 -22.29 -13.38
C GLY A 208 6.46 -20.94 -13.97
N TYR A 209 7.64 -20.43 -13.62
CA TYR A 209 8.16 -19.21 -14.23
C TYR A 209 8.88 -19.52 -15.54
N LYS A 210 8.53 -18.79 -16.59
CA LYS A 210 9.19 -18.86 -17.89
C LYS A 210 10.20 -17.73 -17.97
N ILE A 211 11.47 -18.09 -18.02
CA ILE A 211 12.59 -17.15 -18.19
C ILE A 211 13.52 -17.68 -19.28
N ASN A 212 14.08 -16.78 -20.08
CA ASN A 212 15.06 -17.06 -21.11
C ASN A 212 16.41 -16.38 -20.83
N SER A 213 16.43 -15.39 -19.93
CA SER A 213 17.65 -14.66 -19.59
C SER A 213 17.64 -14.14 -18.15
N TRP A 214 18.76 -13.56 -17.71
CA TRP A 214 18.86 -12.87 -16.41
C TRP A 214 17.96 -11.63 -16.37
N GLU A 215 17.80 -10.93 -17.49
CA GLU A 215 16.92 -9.77 -17.60
C GLU A 215 15.46 -10.17 -17.29
N ASP A 216 15.00 -11.34 -17.74
CA ASP A 216 13.66 -11.85 -17.38
C ASP A 216 13.52 -12.06 -15.86
N THR A 217 14.58 -12.49 -15.17
CA THR A 217 14.56 -12.65 -13.71
C THR A 217 14.48 -11.31 -12.98
N GLU A 218 15.15 -10.28 -13.50
CA GLU A 218 15.08 -8.93 -12.95
C GLU A 218 13.69 -8.31 -13.16
N VAL A 219 13.07 -8.52 -14.33
CA VAL A 219 11.68 -8.08 -14.58
C VAL A 219 10.72 -8.71 -13.58
N LEU A 220 10.82 -10.03 -13.35
CA LEU A 220 10.00 -10.73 -12.35
C LEU A 220 10.24 -10.18 -10.93
N ARG A 221 11.49 -9.95 -10.55
CA ARG A 221 11.86 -9.41 -9.23
C ARG A 221 11.26 -8.02 -9.03
N VAL A 222 11.41 -7.12 -10.00
CA VAL A 222 10.84 -5.77 -9.93
C VAL A 222 9.31 -5.83 -9.89
N MET A 223 8.69 -6.70 -10.68
CA MET A 223 7.23 -6.89 -10.68
C MET A 223 6.70 -7.32 -9.30
N GLN A 224 7.33 -8.31 -8.65
CA GLN A 224 6.96 -8.73 -7.29
C GLN A 224 7.20 -7.59 -6.28
N GLN A 225 8.33 -6.89 -6.37
CA GLN A 225 8.67 -5.79 -5.48
C GLN A 225 7.62 -4.65 -5.56
N LEU A 226 7.27 -4.24 -6.78
CA LEU A 226 6.27 -3.19 -7.01
C LEU A 226 4.90 -3.59 -6.44
N HIS A 227 4.46 -4.83 -6.65
CA HIS A 227 3.19 -5.30 -6.10
C HIS A 227 3.21 -5.37 -4.56
N THR A 228 4.28 -5.93 -3.99
CA THR A 228 4.45 -6.04 -2.54
C THR A 228 4.41 -4.65 -1.87
N ASN A 229 5.10 -3.68 -2.48
CA ASN A 229 5.11 -2.31 -2.00
C ASN A 229 3.71 -1.68 -2.04
N VAL A 230 2.97 -1.84 -3.14
CA VAL A 230 1.60 -1.32 -3.26
C VAL A 230 0.67 -1.89 -2.20
N VAL A 231 0.68 -3.22 -2.01
CA VAL A 231 -0.16 -3.87 -1.00
C VAL A 231 0.22 -3.38 0.40
N ALA A 232 1.52 -3.25 0.70
CA ALA A 232 1.99 -2.73 1.97
C ALA A 232 1.55 -1.27 2.20
N TYR A 233 1.68 -0.39 1.20
CA TYR A 233 1.24 1.01 1.26
C TYR A 233 -0.26 1.17 1.45
N LEU A 234 -1.05 0.22 0.96
CA LEU A 234 -2.51 0.26 1.09
C LEU A 234 -3.00 -0.39 2.37
N THR A 235 -2.20 -1.24 3.02
CA THR A 235 -2.63 -2.06 4.17
C THR A 235 -3.41 -1.30 5.26
N PRO A 236 -3.06 -0.05 5.64
CA PRO A 236 -3.82 0.70 6.65
C PRO A 236 -5.23 1.13 6.21
N TYR A 237 -5.49 1.13 4.90
CA TYR A 237 -6.70 1.67 4.29
C TYR A 237 -7.63 0.60 3.72
N ILE A 238 -7.16 -0.65 3.67
CA ILE A 238 -7.92 -1.77 3.11
C ILE A 238 -8.75 -2.46 4.19
N ASN A 239 -10.05 -2.53 3.92
CA ASN A 239 -11.02 -3.30 4.67
C ASN A 239 -11.95 -4.04 3.68
N GLU A 240 -13.00 -4.68 4.18
CA GLU A 240 -13.96 -5.43 3.37
C GLU A 240 -14.70 -4.59 2.32
N PHE A 241 -14.70 -3.26 2.42
CA PHE A 241 -15.35 -2.34 1.49
C PHE A 241 -14.38 -1.71 0.48
N THR A 242 -13.07 -1.80 0.72
CA THR A 242 -12.02 -1.20 -0.12
C THR A 242 -11.04 -2.22 -0.71
N ILE A 243 -11.20 -3.51 -0.42
CA ILE A 243 -10.33 -4.59 -0.92
C ILE A 243 -10.24 -4.68 -2.46
N ASP A 244 -11.25 -4.21 -3.18
CA ASP A 244 -11.25 -4.11 -4.65
C ASP A 244 -10.29 -3.04 -5.21
N ILE A 245 -9.68 -2.22 -4.35
CA ILE A 245 -8.56 -1.34 -4.73
C ILE A 245 -7.27 -2.12 -4.95
N ILE A 246 -7.08 -3.26 -4.28
CA ILE A 246 -5.86 -4.07 -4.45
C ILE A 246 -5.75 -4.51 -5.93
N PRO A 247 -4.58 -4.36 -6.57
CA PRO A 247 -4.37 -4.83 -7.93
C PRO A 247 -4.62 -6.34 -8.06
N HIS A 248 -5.40 -6.73 -9.06
CA HIS A 248 -5.66 -8.13 -9.41
C HIS A 248 -4.66 -8.67 -10.44
N ALA A 249 -4.05 -7.77 -11.21
CA ALA A 249 -3.06 -8.11 -12.23
C ALA A 249 -1.73 -7.41 -11.95
N SER A 250 -0.63 -8.12 -12.17
CA SER A 250 0.72 -7.57 -12.02
C SER A 250 0.98 -6.49 -13.06
N PHE A 251 1.59 -5.37 -12.64
CA PHE A 251 2.12 -4.38 -13.55
C PHE A 251 3.46 -4.86 -14.12
N ASN A 252 3.60 -4.90 -15.45
CA ASN A 252 4.86 -5.21 -16.11
C ASN A 252 5.79 -3.98 -16.11
N PRO A 253 6.93 -4.01 -15.41
CA PRO A 253 7.83 -2.87 -15.31
C PRO A 253 8.81 -2.74 -16.48
N ALA A 254 8.73 -3.59 -17.51
CA ALA A 254 9.70 -3.59 -18.61
C ALA A 254 9.57 -2.34 -19.50
N LEU A 255 10.19 -1.22 -19.07
CA LEU A 255 10.16 0.14 -19.65
C LEU A 255 10.51 0.29 -21.15
N GLY A 256 10.60 -0.80 -21.91
CA GLY A 256 10.87 -0.79 -23.35
C GLY A 256 9.78 -0.15 -24.20
N ALA A 257 9.26 -0.88 -25.18
CA ALA A 257 8.47 -0.30 -26.26
C ALA A 257 7.18 0.44 -25.83
N TYR A 258 6.62 0.15 -24.64
CA TYR A 258 5.38 0.76 -24.19
C TYR A 258 5.52 2.18 -23.65
N LEU A 259 6.74 2.68 -23.38
CA LEU A 259 6.89 4.09 -22.96
C LEU A 259 6.33 5.06 -24.01
N LYS A 260 6.38 4.68 -25.29
CA LYS A 260 5.76 5.45 -26.39
C LYS A 260 4.24 5.45 -26.35
N ALA A 261 3.63 4.51 -25.64
CA ALA A 261 2.20 4.44 -25.44
C ALA A 261 1.73 5.29 -24.25
N VAL A 262 2.63 5.69 -23.34
CA VAL A 262 2.29 6.54 -22.19
C VAL A 262 1.97 7.95 -22.70
N PRO A 263 0.78 8.50 -22.40
CA PRO A 263 0.43 9.87 -22.72
C PRO A 263 1.47 10.89 -22.23
N ILE A 264 1.70 11.93 -23.03
CA ILE A 264 2.69 12.97 -22.71
C ILE A 264 2.10 13.92 -21.68
N LEU A 265 2.85 14.16 -20.59
CA LEU A 265 2.49 15.15 -19.59
C LEU A 265 2.64 16.57 -20.14
N LEU A 266 1.57 17.36 -20.09
CA LEU A 266 1.52 18.74 -20.58
C LEU A 266 1.53 19.77 -19.44
N LYS A 267 0.93 19.43 -18.29
CA LYS A 267 0.88 20.25 -17.08
C LYS A 267 1.22 19.37 -15.87
N ASP A 268 1.80 19.94 -14.84
CA ASP A 268 2.01 19.25 -13.57
C ASP A 268 0.70 19.10 -12.76
N SER A 269 0.78 18.34 -11.68
CA SER A 269 -0.35 18.02 -10.83
C SER A 269 -0.60 19.04 -9.71
N ASP A 270 0.18 20.11 -9.59
CA ASP A 270 0.12 20.97 -8.40
C ASP A 270 -1.17 21.79 -8.37
N ALA A 271 -1.62 22.29 -9.54
CA ALA A 271 -2.93 22.93 -9.67
C ALA A 271 -4.10 21.98 -9.31
N LEU A 272 -3.94 20.67 -9.60
CA LEU A 272 -4.93 19.65 -9.23
C LEU A 272 -4.96 19.44 -7.72
N LYS A 273 -3.79 19.41 -7.06
CA LYS A 273 -3.70 19.28 -5.60
C LYS A 273 -4.36 20.46 -4.89
N ASP A 274 -4.17 21.67 -5.40
CA ASP A 274 -4.79 22.88 -4.85
C ASP A 274 -6.30 22.90 -5.07
N THR A 275 -6.76 22.51 -6.26
CA THR A 275 -8.20 22.31 -6.53
C THR A 275 -8.81 21.30 -5.58
N LEU A 276 -8.08 20.22 -5.31
CA LEU A 276 -8.51 19.19 -4.40
C LEU A 276 -8.52 19.66 -2.93
N CYS A 277 -7.91 20.77 -2.54
CA CYS A 277 -8.17 21.36 -1.22
C CYS A 277 -9.55 22.03 -1.11
N HIS A 278 -10.27 22.17 -2.23
CA HIS A 278 -11.53 22.89 -2.35
C HIS A 278 -12.57 22.04 -3.08
N ARG A 279 -13.09 21.01 -2.42
CA ARG A 279 -14.07 20.07 -2.99
C ARG A 279 -15.50 20.48 -2.69
N ARG A 280 -16.40 20.27 -3.66
CA ARG A 280 -17.85 20.54 -3.52
C ARG A 280 -18.68 19.28 -3.33
N LYS A 281 -18.09 18.10 -3.55
CA LYS A 281 -18.78 16.81 -3.53
C LYS A 281 -17.91 15.76 -2.86
N THR A 282 -18.54 14.69 -2.41
CA THR A 282 -17.87 13.43 -2.04
C THR A 282 -18.01 12.44 -3.19
N LEU A 283 -17.14 11.44 -3.24
CA LEU A 283 -17.40 10.25 -4.04
C LEU A 283 -18.64 9.53 -3.52
N SER A 284 -19.23 8.72 -4.41
CA SER A 284 -20.36 7.88 -4.04
C SER A 284 -19.91 6.74 -3.13
N ALA A 285 -20.85 6.14 -2.39
CA ALA A 285 -20.52 5.18 -1.32
C ALA A 285 -19.62 4.02 -1.77
N ASN A 286 -19.79 3.51 -3.01
CA ASN A 286 -18.94 2.44 -3.56
C ASN A 286 -17.90 2.95 -4.56
N GLY A 287 -17.65 4.25 -4.58
CA GLY A 287 -16.64 4.89 -5.41
C GLY A 287 -17.15 5.38 -6.77
N LEU A 288 -16.19 5.63 -7.64
CA LEU A 288 -16.33 6.17 -8.98
C LEU A 288 -15.48 5.32 -9.92
N LYS A 289 -16.08 4.84 -11.02
CA LYS A 289 -15.35 4.18 -12.11
C LYS A 289 -15.23 5.13 -13.29
N ILE A 290 -14.02 5.31 -13.80
CA ILE A 290 -13.74 6.10 -15.00
C ILE A 290 -13.18 5.15 -16.06
N HIS A 291 -13.82 5.12 -17.23
CA HIS A 291 -13.39 4.31 -18.37
C HIS A 291 -12.74 5.20 -19.42
N PHE A 292 -11.61 4.76 -19.97
CA PHE A 292 -10.84 5.42 -21.02
C PHE A 292 -10.89 4.57 -22.28
N GLU A 293 -11.86 4.85 -23.14
CA GLU A 293 -11.96 4.21 -24.44
C GLU A 293 -10.93 4.84 -25.40
N ASN A 294 -10.31 4.04 -26.26
CA ASN A 294 -9.30 4.48 -27.25
C ASN A 294 -8.04 5.18 -26.69
N SER A 295 -7.82 5.19 -25.36
CA SER A 295 -6.54 5.63 -24.79
C SER A 295 -5.43 4.64 -25.14
N THR A 296 -4.22 5.16 -25.34
CA THR A 296 -3.04 4.34 -25.69
C THR A 296 -2.49 3.55 -24.50
N PHE A 297 -2.83 3.94 -23.27
CA PHE A 297 -2.26 3.33 -22.06
C PHE A 297 -3.27 3.13 -20.94
N THR A 298 -4.14 4.11 -20.65
CA THR A 298 -5.16 4.02 -19.61
C THR A 298 -6.31 3.13 -20.07
N LYS A 299 -6.88 2.30 -19.20
CA LYS A 299 -8.13 1.59 -19.49
C LYS A 299 -9.24 1.97 -18.53
N ASP A 300 -9.00 1.77 -17.24
CA ASP A 300 -10.01 1.99 -16.20
C ASP A 300 -9.35 2.56 -14.94
N VAL A 301 -10.06 3.46 -14.27
CA VAL A 301 -9.72 3.98 -12.95
C VAL A 301 -10.88 3.73 -11.99
N LEU A 302 -10.59 3.18 -10.82
CA LEU A 302 -11.52 3.09 -9.69
C LEU A 302 -11.03 4.00 -8.57
N LEU A 303 -11.87 4.94 -8.14
CA LEU A 303 -11.61 5.83 -7.00
C LEU A 303 -12.57 5.53 -5.85
N LYS A 304 -12.07 5.54 -4.61
CA LYS A 304 -12.86 5.44 -3.38
C LYS A 304 -12.36 6.42 -2.32
N GLU A 305 -13.28 7.06 -1.60
CA GLU A 305 -12.95 7.92 -0.46
C GLU A 305 -13.10 7.15 0.85
N ILE A 306 -12.12 7.33 1.73
CA ILE A 306 -12.21 6.94 3.14
C ILE A 306 -11.90 8.13 4.04
N TYR A 307 -12.48 8.13 5.24
CA TYR A 307 -12.07 9.02 6.32
C TYR A 307 -11.09 8.28 7.22
N HIS A 308 -9.87 8.78 7.33
CA HIS A 308 -8.81 8.14 8.12
C HIS A 308 -7.96 9.21 8.82
N ASN A 309 -7.80 9.09 10.14
CA ASN A 309 -6.98 9.97 10.98
C ASN A 309 -7.22 11.48 10.76
N GLY A 310 -8.49 11.89 10.60
CA GLY A 310 -8.83 13.29 10.43
C GLY A 310 -8.67 13.81 9.00
N ALA A 311 -8.31 12.96 8.04
CA ALA A 311 -8.17 13.29 6.63
C ALA A 311 -9.17 12.50 5.76
N ILE A 312 -9.45 13.06 4.58
CA ILE A 312 -10.01 12.29 3.46
C ILE A 312 -8.84 11.70 2.68
N VAL A 313 -8.88 10.39 2.48
CA VAL A 313 -7.91 9.67 1.66
C VAL A 313 -8.65 9.09 0.46
N CYS A 314 -8.20 9.47 -0.74
CA CYS A 314 -8.69 8.93 -2.00
C CYS A 314 -7.82 7.74 -2.39
N LEU A 315 -8.39 6.54 -2.30
CA LEU A 315 -7.79 5.31 -2.78
C LEU A 315 -8.05 5.16 -4.28
N TYR A 316 -7.05 4.71 -5.03
CA TYR A 316 -7.21 4.46 -6.46
C TYR A 316 -6.67 3.10 -6.87
N ARG A 317 -7.30 2.54 -7.91
CA ARG A 317 -6.75 1.46 -8.74
C ARG A 317 -6.82 1.90 -10.19
N LEU A 318 -5.70 1.78 -10.90
CA LEU A 318 -5.54 2.12 -12.30
C LEU A 318 -5.21 0.84 -13.09
N GLU A 319 -6.05 0.52 -14.06
CA GLU A 319 -5.78 -0.50 -15.07
C GLU A 319 -5.16 0.14 -16.31
N THR A 320 -4.06 -0.45 -16.79
CA THR A 320 -3.31 0.02 -17.95
C THR A 320 -3.14 -1.08 -19.00
N ALA A 321 -2.52 -0.73 -20.13
CA ALA A 321 -2.02 -1.71 -21.10
C ALA A 321 -0.98 -2.68 -20.52
N GLN A 322 -0.30 -2.33 -19.41
CA GLN A 322 0.77 -3.13 -18.78
C GLN A 322 0.35 -3.87 -17.51
N GLY A 323 -0.93 -3.80 -17.12
CA GLY A 323 -1.45 -4.38 -15.89
C GLY A 323 -2.00 -3.31 -14.94
N GLU A 324 -2.13 -3.65 -13.66
CA GLU A 324 -2.78 -2.80 -12.67
C GLU A 324 -1.78 -2.20 -11.68
N THR A 325 -2.01 -0.94 -11.31
CA THR A 325 -1.34 -0.28 -10.19
C THR A 325 -2.37 0.36 -9.27
N ALA A 326 -1.98 0.65 -8.04
CA ALA A 326 -2.87 1.22 -7.04
C ALA A 326 -2.08 2.07 -6.04
N GLY A 327 -2.81 2.87 -5.27
CA GLY A 327 -2.22 3.73 -4.27
C GLY A 327 -3.27 4.64 -3.64
N PHE A 328 -2.81 5.74 -3.06
CA PHE A 328 -3.69 6.70 -2.42
C PHE A 328 -3.20 8.13 -2.58
N TYR A 329 -4.14 9.07 -2.41
CA TYR A 329 -3.89 10.49 -2.25
C TYR A 329 -4.49 10.95 -0.92
N ASN A 330 -3.67 11.51 -0.04
CA ASN A 330 -4.14 12.11 1.21
C ASN A 330 -4.38 13.60 1.00
N THR A 331 -5.63 14.03 1.15
CA THR A 331 -6.02 15.40 0.80
C THR A 331 -5.53 16.45 1.79
N GLN A 332 -5.14 16.03 3.01
CA GLN A 332 -4.64 16.93 4.04
C GLN A 332 -3.13 17.16 3.90
N THR A 333 -2.36 16.09 3.68
CA THR A 333 -0.90 16.18 3.50
C THR A 333 -0.50 16.46 2.06
N LYS A 334 -1.44 16.38 1.11
CA LYS A 334 -1.21 16.40 -0.34
C LYS A 334 -0.28 15.28 -0.83
N GLN A 335 -0.05 14.25 -0.01
CA GLN A 335 0.83 13.15 -0.35
C GLN A 335 0.15 12.22 -1.35
N PHE A 336 0.83 11.96 -2.46
CA PHE A 336 0.44 10.98 -3.46
C PHE A 336 1.38 9.76 -3.41
N VAL A 337 0.80 8.58 -3.27
CA VAL A 337 1.53 7.31 -3.20
C VAL A 337 1.12 6.41 -4.35
N SER A 338 2.11 5.78 -4.98
CA SER A 338 1.99 4.81 -6.06
C SER A 338 3.11 3.76 -5.93
N MET A 339 3.08 2.75 -6.81
CA MET A 339 4.19 1.79 -6.90
C MET A 339 5.52 2.42 -7.33
N PHE A 340 5.47 3.59 -7.99
CA PHE A 340 6.63 4.35 -8.44
C PHE A 340 7.11 5.37 -7.39
N THR A 341 6.48 5.39 -6.21
CA THR A 341 6.96 6.23 -5.14
C THR A 341 8.31 5.69 -4.65
N HIS A 342 9.33 6.55 -4.67
CA HIS A 342 10.71 6.25 -4.26
C HIS A 342 11.51 5.31 -5.18
N THR A 343 11.09 5.14 -6.44
CA THR A 343 11.85 4.41 -7.47
C THR A 343 12.82 5.34 -8.24
N GLU A 344 13.71 4.76 -9.04
CA GLU A 344 14.77 5.49 -9.77
C GLU A 344 14.22 6.50 -10.80
N GLU A 345 15.03 7.48 -11.19
CA GLU A 345 14.69 8.59 -12.10
C GLU A 345 13.98 8.13 -13.41
N GLN A 346 14.32 6.94 -13.91
CA GLN A 346 13.71 6.36 -15.13
C GLN A 346 12.21 6.07 -15.00
N THR A 347 11.71 5.90 -13.77
CA THR A 347 10.30 5.64 -13.48
C THR A 347 9.52 6.89 -13.07
N THR A 348 10.19 8.03 -12.92
CA THR A 348 9.57 9.32 -12.59
C THR A 348 8.51 9.73 -13.60
N LEU A 349 8.74 9.45 -14.90
CA LEU A 349 7.76 9.76 -15.94
C LEU A 349 6.44 8.99 -15.72
N LEU A 350 6.53 7.69 -15.42
CA LEU A 350 5.35 6.87 -15.09
C LEU A 350 4.68 7.34 -13.80
N GLY A 351 5.47 7.64 -12.76
CA GLY A 351 4.95 8.18 -11.51
C GLY A 351 4.15 9.48 -11.72
N ASN A 352 4.73 10.43 -12.44
CA ASN A 352 4.08 11.72 -12.74
C ASN A 352 2.83 11.55 -13.61
N TYR A 353 2.87 10.65 -14.60
CA TYR A 353 1.72 10.31 -15.42
C TYR A 353 0.57 9.72 -14.59
N VAL A 354 0.86 8.73 -13.73
CA VAL A 354 -0.15 8.11 -12.86
C VAL A 354 -0.72 9.16 -11.90
N GLU A 355 0.14 9.98 -11.28
CA GLU A 355 -0.29 11.05 -10.39
C GLU A 355 -1.24 12.03 -11.10
N ASN A 356 -0.87 12.53 -12.28
CA ASN A 356 -1.71 13.46 -13.03
C ASN A 356 -3.03 12.83 -13.48
N THR A 357 -2.99 11.58 -13.97
CA THR A 357 -4.20 10.87 -14.40
C THR A 357 -5.19 10.73 -13.25
N ILE A 358 -4.72 10.28 -12.08
CA ILE A 358 -5.56 10.06 -10.91
C ILE A 358 -6.06 11.38 -10.32
N LEU A 359 -5.18 12.36 -10.14
CA LEU A 359 -5.56 13.64 -9.56
C LEU A 359 -6.50 14.42 -10.50
N TRP A 360 -6.34 14.30 -11.82
CA TRP A 360 -7.29 14.87 -12.76
C TRP A 360 -8.66 14.18 -12.67
N CYS A 361 -8.69 12.84 -12.68
CA CYS A 361 -9.96 12.09 -12.53
C CYS A 361 -10.70 12.50 -11.25
N TYR A 362 -9.96 12.68 -10.16
CA TYR A 362 -10.53 13.07 -8.89
C TYR A 362 -11.01 14.53 -8.92
N ALA A 363 -10.13 15.46 -9.29
CA ALA A 363 -10.43 16.90 -9.33
C ALA A 363 -11.60 17.22 -10.27
N ALA A 364 -11.64 16.62 -11.47
CA ALA A 364 -12.72 16.81 -12.44
C ALA A 364 -14.09 16.38 -11.91
N PHE A 365 -14.14 15.42 -10.99
CA PHE A 365 -15.40 14.91 -10.44
C PHE A 365 -15.85 15.64 -9.17
N VAL A 366 -14.94 15.88 -8.22
CA VAL A 366 -15.28 16.45 -6.90
C VAL A 366 -14.90 17.92 -6.71
N GLY A 367 -14.01 18.44 -7.55
CA GLY A 367 -13.44 19.77 -7.44
C GLY A 367 -14.47 20.88 -7.60
N SER A 368 -14.11 22.06 -7.10
CA SER A 368 -14.88 23.30 -7.26
C SER A 368 -14.54 24.06 -8.54
N ASP A 369 -13.36 23.82 -9.13
CA ASP A 369 -12.87 24.55 -10.29
C ASP A 369 -13.59 24.10 -11.57
N THR A 370 -14.34 25.03 -12.16
CA THR A 370 -15.10 24.79 -13.39
C THR A 370 -14.25 24.68 -14.65
N SER A 371 -12.94 24.96 -14.57
CA SER A 371 -12.00 24.74 -15.68
C SER A 371 -11.53 23.29 -15.79
N ILE A 372 -11.68 22.49 -14.72
CA ILE A 372 -11.32 21.08 -14.69
C ILE A 372 -12.62 20.27 -14.75
N LEU A 373 -13.01 19.88 -15.95
CA LEU A 373 -14.29 19.21 -16.21
C LEU A 373 -14.07 17.73 -16.53
N PRO A 374 -15.06 16.85 -16.27
CA PRO A 374 -14.96 15.43 -16.57
C PRO A 374 -15.19 15.17 -18.07
N THR A 375 -14.36 15.76 -18.92
CA THR A 375 -14.42 15.64 -20.39
C THR A 375 -13.05 15.32 -20.98
N ALA A 376 -13.05 14.75 -22.19
CA ALA A 376 -11.81 14.42 -22.90
C ALA A 376 -10.97 15.67 -23.23
N GLU A 377 -11.61 16.81 -23.52
CA GLU A 377 -10.90 18.06 -23.79
C GLU A 377 -10.13 18.55 -22.56
N SER A 378 -10.76 18.54 -21.38
CA SER A 378 -10.10 18.94 -20.13
C SER A 378 -8.96 17.99 -19.76
N TYR A 379 -9.13 16.68 -19.96
CA TYR A 379 -8.05 15.71 -19.78
C TYR A 379 -6.85 16.01 -20.68
N ASN A 380 -7.13 16.31 -21.96
CA ASN A 380 -6.12 16.61 -22.95
C ASN A 380 -5.37 17.93 -22.73
N GLU A 381 -5.81 18.77 -21.79
CA GLU A 381 -5.01 19.91 -21.33
C GLU A 381 -3.86 19.53 -20.39
N TYR A 382 -3.99 18.40 -19.68
CA TYR A 382 -3.00 17.90 -18.73
C TYR A 382 -2.17 16.76 -19.31
N LEU A 383 -2.79 15.90 -20.13
CA LEU A 383 -2.21 14.67 -20.66
C LEU A 383 -2.56 14.54 -22.14
N SER A 384 -1.55 14.58 -23.01
CA SER A 384 -1.74 14.42 -24.46
C SER A 384 -2.11 12.98 -24.80
N ASP A 385 -3.41 12.73 -24.95
CA ASP A 385 -4.03 11.46 -25.31
C ASP A 385 -5.27 11.76 -26.19
N PRO A 386 -5.06 12.28 -27.41
CA PRO A 386 -6.10 12.95 -28.19
C PRO A 386 -7.20 12.00 -28.69
N THR A 387 -6.97 10.69 -28.62
CA THR A 387 -7.94 9.68 -29.01
C THR A 387 -8.79 9.18 -27.83
N ALA A 388 -8.44 9.52 -26.59
CA ALA A 388 -9.13 9.03 -25.42
C ALA A 388 -10.54 9.63 -25.28
N GLU A 389 -11.53 8.74 -25.16
CA GLU A 389 -12.90 9.08 -24.76
C GLU A 389 -13.10 8.64 -23.30
N ILE A 390 -13.65 9.54 -22.47
CA ILE A 390 -13.66 9.35 -21.02
C ILE A 390 -15.08 9.33 -20.50
N THR A 391 -15.44 8.25 -19.80
CA THR A 391 -16.78 8.06 -19.21
C THR A 391 -16.72 7.88 -17.71
N PHE A 392 -17.46 8.70 -16.97
CA PHE A 392 -17.56 8.66 -15.52
C PHE A 392 -18.82 7.93 -15.06
N THR A 393 -18.66 6.91 -14.21
CA THR A 393 -19.76 6.11 -13.65
C THR A 393 -19.70 6.09 -12.13
N SER A 394 -20.61 6.83 -11.50
CA SER A 394 -20.78 6.82 -10.04
C SER A 394 -21.41 5.51 -9.56
N ILE A 395 -20.83 4.90 -8.52
CA ILE A 395 -21.32 3.65 -7.94
C ILE A 395 -22.04 3.95 -6.63
N GLY A 396 -23.30 4.36 -6.74
CA GLY A 396 -24.17 4.68 -5.61
C GLY A 396 -24.77 3.47 -4.87
N GLY A 397 -25.67 3.77 -3.94
CA GLY A 397 -26.43 2.79 -3.16
C GLY A 397 -25.78 2.42 -1.83
N LYS A 398 -26.23 1.30 -1.24
CA LYS A 398 -25.64 0.78 0.01
C LYS A 398 -24.18 0.41 -0.22
N LEU A 399 -23.34 0.62 0.80
CA LEU A 399 -21.96 0.16 0.80
C LEU A 399 -21.91 -1.37 0.60
N ARG A 400 -21.06 -1.83 -0.31
CA ARG A 400 -20.99 -3.23 -0.75
C ARG A 400 -19.64 -3.81 -0.38
N VAL A 401 -19.66 -5.05 0.09
CA VAL A 401 -18.47 -5.89 0.22
C VAL A 401 -18.20 -6.52 -1.15
N PRO A 402 -17.10 -6.17 -1.84
CA PRO A 402 -16.82 -6.68 -3.19
C PRO A 402 -16.64 -8.20 -3.24
N THR A 403 -16.20 -8.82 -2.14
CA THR A 403 -15.79 -10.24 -2.08
C THR A 403 -16.90 -11.23 -1.67
N GLY A 404 -18.17 -10.82 -1.62
CA GLY A 404 -19.26 -11.73 -1.25
C GLY A 404 -19.24 -12.22 0.20
N THR A 405 -18.31 -11.72 1.02
CA THR A 405 -18.19 -12.03 2.45
C THR A 405 -19.43 -11.51 3.19
N LYS A 406 -20.28 -12.43 3.65
CA LYS A 406 -21.49 -12.09 4.40
C LYS A 406 -21.10 -11.57 5.78
N HIS A 407 -21.50 -10.35 6.14
CA HIS A 407 -21.40 -9.90 7.53
C HIS A 407 -22.21 -10.83 8.45
N ILE A 408 -21.51 -11.44 9.40
CA ILE A 408 -22.11 -12.21 10.50
C ILE A 408 -22.99 -11.27 11.32
N ARG A 409 -24.26 -11.68 11.47
CA ARG A 409 -25.31 -11.05 12.27
C ARG A 409 -25.12 -11.44 13.74
N THR A 410 -25.08 -10.48 14.65
CA THR A 410 -25.05 -10.77 16.09
C THR A 410 -26.46 -10.65 16.64
N ILE A 411 -26.98 -11.75 17.17
CA ILE A 411 -28.32 -11.83 17.77
C ILE A 411 -28.18 -11.61 19.28
N ALA A 412 -28.87 -10.61 19.83
CA ALA A 412 -29.21 -10.56 21.24
C ALA A 412 -30.55 -9.86 21.44
N GLY A 413 -31.50 -10.54 22.10
CA GLY A 413 -32.55 -9.89 22.89
C GLY A 413 -34.02 -10.24 22.60
N ASP A 414 -34.41 -10.56 21.36
CA ASP A 414 -35.79 -10.94 21.02
C ASP A 414 -35.77 -11.74 19.71
N ASN A 415 -36.24 -13.00 19.72
CA ASN A 415 -36.18 -13.91 18.56
C ASN A 415 -36.99 -13.43 17.33
N ARG A 416 -37.73 -12.31 17.46
CA ARG A 416 -38.49 -11.68 16.37
C ARG A 416 -37.65 -10.72 15.50
N TYR A 417 -36.55 -10.18 16.04
CA TYR A 417 -35.75 -9.17 15.37
C TYR A 417 -34.27 -9.54 15.33
N GLU A 418 -33.62 -9.24 14.21
CA GLU A 418 -32.17 -9.32 14.04
C GLU A 418 -31.61 -7.90 13.89
N THR A 419 -30.49 -7.61 14.54
CA THR A 419 -29.79 -6.34 14.40
C THR A 419 -28.86 -6.40 13.20
N GLU A 420 -29.06 -5.51 12.23
CA GLU A 420 -28.17 -5.27 11.10
C GLU A 420 -27.41 -3.97 11.33
N VAL A 421 -26.08 -4.09 11.40
CA VAL A 421 -25.17 -2.94 11.43
C VAL A 421 -24.89 -2.52 9.99
N LYS A 422 -25.10 -1.25 9.66
CA LYS A 422 -24.82 -0.65 8.36
C LYS A 422 -23.72 0.38 8.49
N HIS A 423 -22.68 0.25 7.69
CA HIS A 423 -21.65 1.26 7.54
C HIS A 423 -22.10 2.30 6.52
N ILE A 424 -22.05 3.57 6.91
CA ILE A 424 -22.42 4.72 6.08
C ILE A 424 -21.16 5.52 5.81
N SER A 425 -20.78 5.67 4.54
CA SER A 425 -19.67 6.55 4.12
C SER A 425 -19.99 8.01 4.42
N GLY A 426 -18.95 8.83 4.58
CA GLY A 426 -19.13 10.27 4.79
C GLY A 426 -19.74 10.94 3.56
N TYR A 427 -20.57 11.95 3.78
CA TYR A 427 -21.29 12.63 2.68
C TYR A 427 -21.67 14.06 3.05
N ILE A 428 -21.84 14.89 2.02
CA ILE A 428 -22.41 16.24 2.16
C ILE A 428 -23.94 16.13 2.09
N ARG A 429 -24.65 16.76 3.03
CA ARG A 429 -26.11 16.84 3.03
C ARG A 429 -26.61 18.28 3.09
N LYS A 430 -27.76 18.53 2.47
CA LYS A 430 -28.52 19.77 2.67
C LYS A 430 -29.26 19.73 4.01
N LEU A 431 -29.26 20.85 4.69
CA LEU A 431 -30.00 21.09 5.92
C LEU A 431 -31.44 21.55 5.60
N PRO A 432 -32.38 21.38 6.54
CA PRO A 432 -33.71 21.95 6.42
C PRO A 432 -33.68 23.46 6.19
N GLU A 433 -34.71 23.99 5.53
CA GLU A 433 -34.82 25.41 5.23
C GLU A 433 -34.68 26.27 6.50
N GLY A 434 -33.89 27.34 6.41
CA GLY A 434 -33.58 28.24 7.53
C GLY A 434 -32.54 27.73 8.53
N GLN A 435 -32.06 26.48 8.42
CA GLN A 435 -31.00 25.95 9.27
C GLN A 435 -29.61 26.16 8.68
N LYS A 436 -28.63 26.38 9.56
CA LYS A 436 -27.20 26.47 9.23
C LYS A 436 -26.42 25.40 9.98
N ALA A 437 -25.31 24.96 9.40
CA ALA A 437 -24.37 24.08 10.09
C ALA A 437 -23.80 24.78 11.33
N SER A 438 -23.50 24.01 12.37
CA SER A 438 -22.77 24.55 13.53
C SER A 438 -21.36 24.95 13.13
N GLU A 439 -20.77 25.93 13.82
CA GLU A 439 -19.39 26.37 13.57
C GLU A 439 -18.41 25.20 13.56
N ARG A 440 -18.54 24.26 14.51
CA ARG A 440 -17.72 23.05 14.56
C ARG A 440 -17.84 22.19 13.29
N ALA A 441 -19.04 22.05 12.74
CA ALA A 441 -19.25 21.27 11.52
C ALA A 441 -18.67 21.97 10.28
N VAL A 442 -18.75 23.31 10.25
CA VAL A 442 -18.10 24.12 9.21
C VAL A 442 -16.58 24.00 9.30
N THR A 443 -15.99 24.20 10.48
CA THR A 443 -14.55 24.07 10.69
C THR A 443 -14.03 22.69 10.33
N LEU A 444 -14.76 21.63 10.70
CA LEU A 444 -14.41 20.27 10.31
C LEU A 444 -14.46 20.07 8.80
N ALA A 445 -15.51 20.55 8.12
CA ALA A 445 -15.61 20.43 6.67
C ALA A 445 -14.47 21.18 5.96
N GLN A 446 -14.13 22.38 6.44
CA GLN A 446 -13.00 23.16 5.93
C GLN A 446 -11.67 22.46 6.17
N SER A 447 -11.43 21.87 7.34
CA SER A 447 -10.20 21.11 7.61
C SER A 447 -10.09 19.86 6.73
N LEU A 448 -11.23 19.34 6.28
CA LEU A 448 -11.33 18.25 5.32
C LEU A 448 -11.34 18.73 3.86
N GLY A 449 -11.09 20.01 3.58
CA GLY A 449 -11.04 20.55 2.23
C GLY A 449 -12.37 20.55 1.47
N TYR A 450 -13.49 20.69 2.18
CA TYR A 450 -14.81 20.85 1.57
C TYR A 450 -15.31 22.30 1.63
N ASP A 451 -15.70 22.82 0.48
CA ASP A 451 -16.37 24.10 0.36
C ASP A 451 -17.89 23.88 0.41
N LEU A 452 -18.48 23.98 1.60
CA LEU A 452 -19.93 23.79 1.75
C LEU A 452 -20.71 25.07 1.43
N ALA A 453 -21.93 24.93 0.90
CA ALA A 453 -22.88 26.04 0.89
C ALA A 453 -23.44 26.32 2.31
N ASP A 454 -24.01 27.50 2.52
CA ASP A 454 -24.57 27.94 3.82
C ASP A 454 -25.58 26.94 4.43
N ASN A 455 -26.31 26.22 3.57
CA ASN A 455 -27.32 25.24 3.94
C ASN A 455 -26.82 23.79 3.84
N GLU A 456 -25.51 23.56 3.84
CA GLU A 456 -24.90 22.23 3.76
C GLU A 456 -24.10 21.88 5.01
N THR A 457 -23.94 20.59 5.26
CA THR A 457 -23.07 20.07 6.32
C THR A 457 -22.42 18.77 5.88
N TYR A 458 -21.19 18.53 6.32
CA TYR A 458 -20.52 17.24 6.14
C TYR A 458 -20.89 16.30 7.28
N VAL A 459 -21.34 15.10 6.93
CA VAL A 459 -21.59 14.02 7.87
C VAL A 459 -20.41 13.05 7.80
N GLN A 460 -19.69 12.89 8.90
CA GLN A 460 -18.62 11.89 9.02
C GLN A 460 -19.16 10.47 8.86
N PRO A 461 -18.35 9.49 8.43
CA PRO A 461 -18.78 8.10 8.38
C PRO A 461 -19.22 7.60 9.76
N PHE A 462 -20.23 6.74 9.79
CA PHE A 462 -20.74 6.15 11.03
C PHE A 462 -21.40 4.79 10.81
N GLU A 463 -21.53 4.04 11.89
CA GLU A 463 -22.31 2.82 11.93
C GLU A 463 -23.75 3.10 12.38
N ARG A 464 -24.71 2.53 11.65
CA ARG A 464 -26.12 2.59 12.01
C ARG A 464 -26.65 1.18 12.25
N SER A 465 -27.08 0.92 13.48
CA SER A 465 -27.83 -0.29 13.80
C SER A 465 -29.29 -0.15 13.37
N SER A 466 -29.83 -1.18 12.71
CA SER A 466 -31.24 -1.28 12.32
C SER A 466 -31.81 -2.62 12.77
N TRP A 467 -33.04 -2.63 13.26
CA TRP A 467 -33.76 -3.86 13.58
C TRP A 467 -34.47 -4.38 12.33
N ILE A 468 -34.25 -5.64 11.96
CA ILE A 468 -34.94 -6.31 10.86
C ILE A 468 -35.80 -7.45 11.43
N ILE A 469 -37.00 -7.66 10.88
CA ILE A 469 -37.83 -8.81 11.22
C ILE A 469 -37.19 -10.09 10.66
N ASN A 470 -37.08 -11.12 11.50
CA ASN A 470 -36.55 -12.42 11.09
C ASN A 470 -37.50 -13.08 10.06
N LYS A 471 -37.03 -13.28 8.82
CA LYS A 471 -37.83 -13.83 7.71
C LYS A 471 -37.88 -15.36 7.63
N ASN A 472 -37.25 -16.08 8.57
CA ASN A 472 -37.29 -17.54 8.64
C ASN A 472 -38.49 -18.06 9.47
N ARG A 473 -39.57 -17.30 9.54
CA ARG A 473 -40.89 -17.71 10.04
C ARG A 473 -41.99 -17.13 9.18
#